data_AF-A0A4V1UP49-F1
#
_entry.id   AF-A0A4V1UP49-F1
#
_cell.length_a   1.000
_cell.length_b   1.000
_cell.length_c   1.000
_cell.angle_alpha   90.00
_cell.angle_beta   90.00
_cell.angle_gamma   90.00
#
_symmetry.space_group_name_H-M   'P 1'
#
loop_
_entity.id
_entity.type
_entity.pdbx_description
1 polymer ?
#
loop_
_entity_poly.entity_id
_entity_poly.type
_entity_poly.pdbx_seq_one_letter_code
_entity_poly.pdbx_strand_id
1 'polypeptide(L)'
;MKVLVIGAGAREHALAWKLAQEADEVVLAPGNAGIAREFRCVAGDAFAVALAERPDLVVVGPEDPLIAGLADRLREEGLLVFGPGAEGARLEG
;
A
#
# COMPACT_ATOMS: atom_id res chain seq x y z
N MET A 1 10.81 -7.29 8.25
CA MET A 1 9.81 -7.12 7.18
C MET A 1 9.48 -5.64 7.00
N LYS A 2 9.70 -5.11 5.80
CA LYS A 2 9.28 -3.77 5.37
C LYS A 2 7.92 -3.86 4.66
N VAL A 3 6.95 -3.08 5.13
CA VAL A 3 5.60 -3.04 4.56
C VAL A 3 5.32 -1.68 3.94
N LEU A 4 4.76 -1.68 2.72
CA LEU A 4 4.24 -0.49 2.07
C LEU A 4 2.72 -0.51 2.10
N VAL A 5 2.08 0.50 2.70
CA VAL A 5 0.62 0.68 2.68
C VAL A 5 0.28 1.76 1.64
N ILE A 6 -0.51 1.41 0.64
CA ILE A 6 -1.01 2.34 -0.37
C ILE A 6 -2.32 2.95 0.12
N GLY A 7 -2.39 4.27 0.12
CA GLY A 7 -3.54 5.08 0.49
C GLY A 7 -3.22 6.16 1.52
N ALA A 8 -4.26 6.89 1.90
CA ALA A 8 -4.14 8.10 2.72
C ALA A 8 -5.34 8.31 3.66
N GLY A 9 -6.24 7.33 3.77
CA GLY A 9 -7.43 7.40 4.61
C GLY A 9 -7.18 6.94 6.04
N ALA A 10 -8.23 7.03 6.85
CA ALA A 10 -8.20 6.53 8.23
C ALA A 10 -8.01 4.99 8.29
N ARG A 11 -8.53 4.26 7.30
CA ARG A 11 -8.32 2.80 7.16
C ARG A 11 -6.84 2.48 7.04
N GLU A 12 -6.11 3.19 6.19
CA GLU A 12 -4.69 2.94 5.99
C GLU A 12 -3.84 3.35 7.20
N HIS A 13 -4.23 4.42 7.93
CA HIS A 13 -3.59 4.76 9.20
C HIS A 13 -3.75 3.62 10.22
N ALA A 14 -4.97 3.10 10.39
CA ALA A 14 -5.23 2.00 11.32
C ALA A 14 -4.47 0.72 10.93
N LEU A 15 -4.41 0.39 9.63
CA LEU A 15 -3.62 -0.73 9.14
C LEU A 15 -2.14 -0.53 9.43
N ALA A 16 -1.57 0.63 9.10
CA ALA A 16 -0.18 0.95 9.37
C ALA A 16 0.15 0.85 10.87
N TRP A 17 -0.71 1.41 11.73
CA TRP A 17 -0.58 1.31 13.19
C TRP A 17 -0.54 -0.13 13.68
N LYS A 18 -1.40 -1.01 13.14
CA LYS A 18 -1.41 -2.40 13.56
C LYS A 18 -0.21 -3.18 13.01
N LEU A 19 0.15 -2.97 11.75
CA LEU A 19 1.27 -3.66 11.09
C LEU A 19 2.60 -3.30 11.75
N ALA A 20 2.77 -2.07 12.23
CA ALA A 20 3.99 -1.61 12.89
C ALA A 20 4.29 -2.30 14.24
N GLN A 21 3.35 -3.09 14.77
CA GLN A 21 3.60 -3.88 15.98
C GLN A 21 4.42 -5.15 15.69
N GLU A 22 4.44 -5.60 14.43
CA GLU A 22 5.10 -6.85 14.00
C GLU A 22 6.12 -6.61 12.86
N ALA A 23 5.94 -5.56 12.05
CA ALA A 23 6.86 -5.19 10.98
C ALA A 23 8.02 -4.33 11.50
N ASP A 24 9.19 -4.44 10.86
CA ASP A 24 10.37 -3.63 11.20
C ASP A 24 10.21 -2.18 10.70
N GLU A 25 9.51 -2.00 9.57
CA GLU A 25 9.25 -0.69 8.99
C GLU A 25 7.90 -0.70 8.27
N VAL A 26 7.12 0.37 8.46
CA VAL A 26 5.90 0.65 7.70
C VAL A 26 6.03 1.99 7.01
N VAL A 27 5.92 1.98 5.68
CA VAL A 27 5.93 3.16 4.82
C VAL A 27 4.53 3.33 4.23
N LEU A 28 4.08 4.58 4.07
CA LEU A 28 2.83 4.86 3.38
C LEU A 28 3.05 5.63 2.08
N ALA A 29 2.21 5.38 1.10
CA ALA A 29 2.18 6.13 -0.15
C ALA A 29 0.74 6.45 -0.58
N PRO A 30 0.32 7.74 -0.67
CA PRO A 30 1.07 8.93 -0.24
C PRO A 30 0.97 9.19 1.28
N GLY A 31 0.06 8.52 2.00
CA GLY A 31 -0.29 8.90 3.36
C GLY A 31 -0.92 10.30 3.46
N ASN A 32 -1.04 10.82 4.68
CA ASN A 32 -1.55 12.18 4.94
C ASN A 32 -0.79 12.85 6.11
N ALA A 33 -1.10 14.10 6.41
CA ALA A 33 -0.42 14.88 7.46
C ALA A 33 -0.61 14.33 8.88
N GLY A 34 -1.68 13.59 9.15
CA GLY A 34 -1.88 12.88 10.42
C GLY A 34 -0.96 11.66 10.52
N ILE A 35 -0.93 10.84 9.46
CA ILE A 35 -0.10 9.64 9.36
C ILE A 35 1.40 10.00 9.43
N ALA A 36 1.79 11.09 8.77
CA ALA A 36 3.19 11.54 8.71
C ALA A 36 3.80 11.92 10.08
N ARG A 37 2.98 11.98 11.14
CA ARG A 37 3.45 12.19 12.52
C ARG A 37 4.03 10.92 13.14
N GLU A 38 3.65 9.76 12.62
CA GLU A 38 3.99 8.44 13.16
C GLU A 38 4.75 7.57 12.15
N PHE A 39 4.51 7.77 10.86
CA PHE A 39 5.05 6.93 9.80
C PHE A 39 5.73 7.76 8.70
N ARG A 40 6.64 7.12 7.96
CA ARG A 40 7.24 7.71 6.77
C ARG A 40 6.23 7.69 5.62
N CYS A 41 5.93 8.87 5.08
CA CYS A 41 5.05 9.03 3.93
C CYS A 41 5.86 9.41 2.70
N VAL A 42 5.66 8.70 1.59
CA VAL A 42 6.31 8.96 0.31
C VAL A 42 5.25 9.38 -0.70
N ALA A 43 5.34 10.63 -1.15
CA ALA A 43 4.47 11.12 -2.22
C ALA A 43 4.90 10.56 -3.57
N GLY A 44 3.93 10.25 -4.43
CA GLY A 44 4.19 9.77 -5.79
C GLY A 44 3.13 8.79 -6.26
N ASP A 45 3.30 8.32 -7.49
CA ASP A 45 2.52 7.22 -8.04
C ASP A 45 2.80 5.92 -7.27
N ALA A 46 1.74 5.18 -6.89
CA ALA A 46 1.85 4.01 -6.04
C ALA A 46 2.73 2.91 -6.63
N PHE A 47 2.67 2.70 -7.95
CA PHE A 47 3.49 1.69 -8.63
C PHE A 47 4.97 2.10 -8.62
N ALA A 48 5.26 3.35 -9.00
CA ALA A 48 6.63 3.86 -8.98
C ALA A 48 7.24 3.83 -7.57
N VAL A 49 6.48 4.22 -6.55
CA VAL A 49 6.93 4.16 -5.15
C VAL A 49 7.21 2.74 -4.72
N ALA A 50 6.34 1.78 -5.03
CA ALA A 50 6.57 0.38 -4.68
C ALA A 50 7.84 -0.21 -5.32
N LEU A 51 8.13 0.14 -6.58
CA LEU A 51 9.35 -0.28 -7.26
C LEU A 51 10.61 0.35 -6.69
N ALA A 52 10.56 1.61 -6.27
CA ALA A 52 11.68 2.29 -5.63
C ALA A 52 11.93 1.77 -4.20
N GLU A 53 10.86 1.53 -3.44
CA GLU A 53 10.93 1.13 -2.04
C GLU A 53 11.26 -0.35 -1.83
N ARG A 54 10.94 -1.20 -2.82
CA ARG A 54 11.10 -2.67 -2.80
C ARG A 54 10.70 -3.29 -1.44
N PRO A 55 9.45 -3.10 -0.99
CA PRO A 55 8.96 -3.66 0.27
C PRO A 55 8.82 -5.19 0.17
N ASP A 56 8.84 -5.86 1.32
CA ASP A 56 8.56 -7.29 1.42
C ASP A 56 7.06 -7.59 1.22
N LEU A 57 6.20 -6.64 1.57
CA LEU A 57 4.75 -6.72 1.41
C LEU A 57 4.17 -5.35 1.03
N VAL A 58 3.28 -5.34 0.04
CA VAL A 58 2.44 -4.20 -0.30
C VAL A 58 1.00 -4.48 0.16
N VAL A 59 0.39 -3.55 0.89
CA VAL A 59 -1.02 -3.57 1.28
C VAL A 59 -1.74 -2.44 0.55
N VAL A 60 -2.70 -2.76 -0.31
CA VAL A 60 -3.44 -1.74 -1.07
C VAL A 60 -4.76 -1.45 -0.36
N GLY A 61 -4.88 -0.24 0.19
CA GLY A 61 -6.07 0.22 0.91
C GLY A 61 -7.22 0.69 0.02
N PRO A 62 -7.03 1.69 -0.87
CA PRO A 62 -8.11 2.27 -1.67
C PRO A 62 -8.57 1.36 -2.81
N GLU A 63 -9.84 1.48 -3.20
CA GLU A 63 -10.47 0.65 -4.23
C GLU A 63 -9.99 1.04 -5.65
N ASP A 64 -9.86 2.34 -5.95
CA ASP A 64 -9.54 2.81 -7.31
C ASP A 64 -8.24 2.20 -7.88
N PRO A 65 -7.11 2.11 -7.15
CA PRO A 65 -5.91 1.48 -7.67
C PRO A 65 -6.04 -0.04 -7.88
N LEU A 66 -6.89 -0.71 -7.09
CA LEU A 66 -7.16 -2.13 -7.25
C LEU A 66 -7.93 -2.39 -8.55
N ILE A 67 -8.99 -1.61 -8.80
CA ILE A 67 -9.77 -1.66 -10.05
C ILE A 67 -8.88 -1.35 -11.26
N ALA A 68 -7.94 -0.42 -11.12
CA ALA A 68 -6.96 -0.08 -12.15
C ALA A 68 -5.83 -1.13 -12.34
N GLY A 69 -5.87 -2.25 -11.60
CA GLY A 69 -4.92 -3.36 -11.75
C GLY A 69 -3.56 -3.14 -11.12
N LEU A 70 -3.43 -2.24 -10.13
CA LEU A 70 -2.17 -2.02 -9.42
C LEU A 70 -1.61 -3.31 -8.83
N ALA A 71 -2.47 -4.12 -8.19
CA ALA A 71 -2.04 -5.33 -7.51
C ALA A 71 -1.48 -6.38 -8.50
N ASP A 72 -2.05 -6.49 -9.70
CA ASP A 72 -1.57 -7.41 -10.73
C ASP A 72 -0.20 -6.97 -11.25
N ARG A 73 -0.08 -5.69 -11.61
CA ARG A 73 1.18 -5.10 -12.08
C ARG A 73 2.31 -5.24 -11.05
N LEU A 74 2.02 -5.06 -9.76
CA LEU A 74 3.01 -5.23 -8.70
C LEU A 74 3.45 -6.70 -8.54
N ARG A 75 2.52 -7.66 -8.71
CA ARG A 75 2.86 -9.08 -8.69
C ARG A 75 3.71 -9.50 -9.88
N GLU A 76 3.46 -8.92 -11.06
CA GLU A 76 4.32 -9.12 -12.25
C GLU A 76 5.76 -8.68 -12.01
N GLU A 77 5.97 -7.67 -11.18
CA GLU A 77 7.29 -7.16 -10.75
C GLU A 77 7.91 -7.95 -9.58
N GLY A 78 7.27 -9.06 -9.20
CA GLY A 78 7.73 -9.98 -8.16
C GLY A 78 7.50 -9.50 -6.72
N LEU A 79 6.62 -8.53 -6.50
CA LEU A 79 6.27 -8.07 -5.16
C LEU A 79 5.12 -8.90 -4.58
N LEU A 80 5.18 -9.14 -3.27
CA LEU A 80 4.07 -9.73 -2.53
C LEU A 80 3.01 -8.65 -2.26
N VAL A 81 1.77 -8.92 -2.62
CA VAL A 81 0.67 -7.93 -2.53
C VAL A 81 -0.54 -8.51 -1.83
N PHE A 82 -1.00 -7.80 -0.79
CA PHE A 82 -2.29 -7.98 -0.16
C PHE A 82 -3.31 -7.00 -0.76
N GLY A 83 -4.28 -7.54 -1.49
CA GLY A 83 -5.30 -6.81 -2.25
C GLY A 83 -5.70 -7.61 -3.49
N PRO A 84 -6.98 -7.59 -3.92
CA PRO A 84 -7.41 -8.33 -5.10
C PRO A 84 -6.74 -7.82 -6.39
N GLY A 85 -6.65 -8.67 -7.42
CA GLY A 85 -6.38 -8.20 -8.78
C GLY A 85 -7.58 -7.46 -9.38
N ALA A 86 -7.42 -6.85 -10.55
CA ALA A 86 -8.46 -6.05 -11.21
C ALA A 86 -9.78 -6.81 -11.37
N GLU A 87 -9.74 -8.10 -11.77
CA GLU A 87 -10.94 -8.92 -11.89
C GLU A 87 -11.67 -9.10 -10.55
N GLY A 88 -10.93 -9.30 -9.45
CA GLY A 88 -11.51 -9.44 -8.12
C GLY A 88 -12.01 -8.11 -7.55
N ALA A 89 -11.35 -7.01 -7.90
CA ALA A 89 -11.71 -5.66 -7.45
C ALA A 89 -13.04 -5.16 -8.02
N ARG A 90 -13.51 -5.71 -9.16
CA ARG A 90 -14.84 -5.40 -9.72
C ARG A 90 -16.01 -5.72 -8.78
N LEU A 91 -15.80 -6.55 -7.77
CA LEU A 91 -16.82 -6.82 -6.75
C LEU A 91 -16.97 -5.65 -5.76
N GLU A 92 -15.98 -4.76 -5.69
CA GLU A 92 -15.98 -3.60 -4.81
C GLU A 92 -16.48 -2.31 -5.50
N GLY A 93 -16.51 -2.28 -6.84
CA GLY A 93 -17.00 -1.15 -7.65
C GLY A 93 -16.68 -1.27 -9.13
#